data_AF-A0A957S9Z2-F1
#
_entry.id   AF-A0A957S9Z2-F1
#
_cell.length_a   1.000
_cell.length_b   1.000
_cell.length_c   1.000
_cell.angle_alpha   90.00
_cell.angle_beta   90.00
_cell.angle_gamma   90.00
#
_symmetry.space_group_name_H-M   'P 1'
#
loop_
_entity.id
_entity.type
_entity.pdbx_description
1 polymer ?
#
loop_
_entity_poly.entity_id
_entity_poly.type
_entity_poly.pdbx_seq_one_letter_code
_entity_poly.pdbx_strand_id
1 'polypeptide(L)'
;SGVNGDATPITVSAIAPNGQTLATATINVSGAYNLGAIDLTNGARIEFSGLPNWLEPGPFGGGPTPAGDASGTLVQFVNAPTCHVDLGVNNPIDYCNANPNLATSCFISGDPLGGGTAGALDTLVTWPYNENGWWFNYPTLVSNAAMPTHLASNSQMGPTWGLAWQRATHTLFTGALLKRHSGFGPLGPGGIYATDYTSPTAPIVTEFVDLNTLPGIDVGSDPRVTALPPNTSISSHDPESFALVGKMALGDMDISEDEQTLYVMNLLQRELLGIDIATRTIASRTPVPDPGCMDSRGATPVPAPDDRRPWAVRAHDGEIWIGVVCSAQTSQLKSDLHAYIMRRVGDTFVTFFDFALDYPKGRVSFGASYPGA
;
A
#
# COMPACT_ATOMS: atom_id res chain seq x y z
N SER A 1 -16.38 -6.89 13.30
CA SER A 1 -15.48 -7.42 12.26
C SER A 1 -14.85 -8.68 12.81
N GLY A 2 -15.04 -9.81 12.14
CA GLY A 2 -14.47 -11.08 12.60
C GLY A 2 -12.97 -11.09 12.37
N VAL A 3 -12.20 -11.42 13.40
CA VAL A 3 -10.75 -11.65 13.31
C VAL A 3 -10.54 -12.95 12.55
N ASN A 4 -10.45 -12.89 11.21
CA ASN A 4 -10.16 -14.02 10.34
C ASN A 4 -8.92 -13.69 9.51
N GLY A 5 -7.77 -14.14 10.00
CA GLY A 5 -6.50 -14.13 9.29
C GLY A 5 -5.40 -14.32 10.32
N ASP A 6 -4.76 -15.50 10.35
CA ASP A 6 -3.54 -15.94 11.08
C ASP A 6 -3.16 -15.32 12.45
N ALA A 7 -4.08 -14.61 13.08
CA ALA A 7 -3.94 -13.90 14.31
C ALA A 7 -4.13 -14.89 15.44
N THR A 8 -3.18 -14.89 16.39
CA THR A 8 -3.37 -15.52 17.68
C THR A 8 -4.73 -15.13 18.25
N PRO A 9 -5.59 -16.10 18.61
CA PRO A 9 -6.92 -15.80 19.09
C PRO A 9 -6.86 -14.97 20.38
N ILE A 10 -7.62 -13.89 20.43
CA ILE A 10 -7.72 -13.04 21.62
C ILE A 10 -8.23 -13.90 22.77
N THR A 11 -7.50 -13.86 23.89
CA THR A 11 -7.75 -14.70 25.06
C THR A 11 -8.31 -13.86 26.19
N VAL A 12 -9.39 -14.34 26.80
CA VAL A 12 -10.02 -13.76 27.98
C VAL A 12 -9.75 -14.66 29.18
N SER A 13 -9.19 -14.10 30.25
CA SER A 13 -8.90 -14.82 31.49
C SER A 13 -9.61 -14.18 32.68
N ALA A 14 -10.27 -14.99 33.51
CA ALA A 14 -10.74 -14.59 34.83
C ALA A 14 -9.71 -14.96 35.89
N ILE A 15 -9.29 -13.99 36.69
CA ILE A 15 -8.26 -14.13 37.72
C ILE A 15 -8.85 -13.72 39.07
N ALA A 16 -8.75 -14.60 40.06
CA ALA A 16 -9.15 -14.33 41.43
C ALA A 16 -8.24 -13.31 42.12
N PRO A 17 -8.67 -12.67 43.22
CA PRO A 17 -7.85 -11.69 43.94
C PRO A 17 -6.52 -12.24 44.47
N ASN A 18 -6.41 -13.55 44.68
CA ASN A 18 -5.17 -14.22 45.07
C ASN A 18 -4.22 -14.51 43.90
N GLY A 19 -4.56 -14.09 42.68
CA GLY A 19 -3.78 -14.30 41.45
C GLY A 19 -4.05 -15.63 40.74
N GLN A 20 -4.94 -16.49 41.24
CA GLN A 20 -5.29 -17.75 40.60
C GLN A 20 -6.18 -17.51 39.37
N THR A 21 -5.82 -18.07 38.22
CA THR A 21 -6.71 -18.13 37.06
C THR A 21 -7.88 -19.08 37.34
N LEU A 22 -9.10 -18.53 37.31
CA LEU A 22 -10.36 -19.24 37.52
C LEU A 22 -10.86 -19.92 36.24
N ALA A 23 -10.73 -19.23 35.11
CA ALA A 23 -11.12 -19.73 33.79
C ALA A 23 -10.42 -18.94 32.68
N THR A 24 -10.34 -19.54 31.51
CA THR A 24 -9.83 -18.92 30.28
C THR A 24 -10.70 -19.35 29.10
N ALA A 25 -10.95 -18.43 28.18
CA ALA A 25 -11.64 -18.69 26.92
C ALA A 25 -11.01 -17.88 25.79
N THR A 26 -11.24 -18.32 24.55
CA THR A 26 -10.90 -17.54 23.35
C THR A 26 -12.14 -16.86 22.78
N ILE A 27 -11.94 -15.68 22.20
CA ILE A 27 -13.00 -14.97 21.48
C ILE A 27 -13.23 -15.67 20.14
N ASN A 28 -14.49 -15.91 19.79
CA ASN A 28 -14.86 -16.51 18.52
C ASN A 28 -15.00 -15.47 17.39
N VAL A 29 -15.28 -15.92 16.16
CA VAL A 29 -15.42 -15.05 14.98
C VAL A 29 -16.55 -13.99 15.08
N SER A 30 -17.51 -14.19 15.98
CA SER A 30 -18.59 -13.22 16.25
C SER A 30 -18.24 -12.21 17.35
N GLY A 31 -17.05 -12.30 17.95
CA GLY A 31 -16.64 -11.46 19.07
C GLY A 31 -17.10 -11.97 20.45
N ALA A 32 -17.75 -13.13 20.52
CA ALA A 32 -18.27 -13.68 21.77
C ALA A 32 -17.28 -14.66 22.44
N TYR A 33 -17.33 -14.73 23.77
CA TYR A 33 -16.60 -15.69 24.58
C TYR A 33 -17.46 -16.19 25.75
N ASN A 34 -17.08 -17.30 26.38
CA ASN A 34 -17.78 -17.85 27.55
C ASN A 34 -16.77 -18.50 28.51
N LEU A 35 -16.70 -17.98 29.74
CA LEU A 35 -15.80 -18.48 30.80
C LEU A 35 -16.42 -19.60 31.65
N GLY A 36 -17.66 -20.00 31.35
CA GLY A 36 -18.40 -20.99 32.11
C GLY A 36 -18.82 -20.50 33.50
N ALA A 37 -19.11 -21.44 34.39
CA ALA A 37 -19.42 -21.14 35.78
C ALA A 37 -18.12 -20.89 36.56
N ILE A 38 -17.90 -19.64 36.96
CA ILE A 38 -16.78 -19.22 37.80
C ILE A 38 -17.28 -18.76 39.18
N ASP A 39 -16.54 -19.06 40.24
CA ASP A 39 -16.83 -18.57 41.59
C ASP A 39 -16.43 -17.09 41.70
N LEU A 40 -17.44 -16.23 41.85
CA LEU A 40 -17.29 -14.78 41.96
C LEU A 40 -17.51 -14.27 43.38
N THR A 41 -17.48 -15.13 44.40
CA THR A 41 -17.72 -14.73 45.81
C THR A 41 -16.79 -13.60 46.27
N ASN A 42 -15.55 -13.58 45.78
CA ASN A 42 -14.57 -12.51 46.05
C ASN A 42 -14.34 -11.57 44.86
N GLY A 43 -15.20 -11.64 43.84
CA GLY A 43 -14.99 -11.03 42.54
C GLY A 43 -13.87 -11.66 41.71
N ALA A 44 -13.72 -11.18 40.47
CA ALA A 44 -12.66 -11.58 39.56
C ALA A 44 -12.17 -10.39 38.72
N ARG A 45 -10.88 -10.40 38.41
CA ARG A 45 -10.24 -9.55 37.41
C ARG A 45 -10.33 -10.24 36.05
N ILE A 46 -10.99 -9.63 35.09
CA ILE A 46 -11.07 -10.12 33.70
C ILE A 46 -9.98 -9.43 32.90
N GLU A 47 -9.13 -10.21 32.25
CA GLU A 47 -8.04 -9.73 31.39
C GLU A 47 -8.26 -10.19 29.96
N PHE A 48 -8.20 -9.23 29.03
CA PHE A 48 -8.10 -9.47 27.60
C PHE A 48 -6.63 -9.41 27.20
N SER A 49 -6.17 -10.41 26.44
CA SER A 49 -4.76 -10.56 26.06
C SER A 49 -4.63 -11.17 24.67
N GLY A 50 -3.43 -11.07 24.09
CA GLY A 50 -3.17 -11.57 22.74
C GLY A 50 -3.86 -10.76 21.65
N LEU A 51 -4.07 -9.45 21.89
CA LEU A 51 -4.43 -8.54 20.80
C LEU A 51 -3.33 -8.63 19.72
N PRO A 52 -3.69 -8.81 18.44
CA PRO A 52 -2.75 -8.64 17.34
C PRO A 52 -2.10 -7.26 17.38
N ASN A 53 -0.86 -7.15 16.91
CA ASN A 53 -0.10 -5.88 16.91
C ASN A 53 -0.73 -4.76 16.06
N TRP A 54 -1.70 -5.09 15.21
CA TRP A 54 -2.46 -4.14 14.38
C TRP A 54 -3.79 -3.69 15.02
N LEU A 55 -4.17 -4.25 16.18
CA LEU A 55 -5.33 -3.83 16.95
C LEU A 55 -4.94 -3.12 18.24
N GLU A 56 -5.65 -2.03 18.52
CA GLU A 56 -5.52 -1.29 19.76
C GLU A 56 -6.83 -1.33 20.57
N PRO A 57 -6.76 -1.25 21.92
CA PRO A 57 -7.95 -1.05 22.73
C PRO A 57 -8.69 0.23 22.33
N GLY A 58 -9.99 0.08 22.08
CA GLY A 58 -10.88 1.19 21.76
C GLY A 58 -11.13 2.12 22.96
N PRO A 59 -11.78 3.27 22.72
CA PRO A 59 -12.11 4.20 23.79
C PRO A 59 -12.99 3.55 24.86
N PHE A 60 -12.68 3.82 26.13
CA PHE A 60 -13.51 3.40 27.24
C PHE A 60 -14.83 4.19 27.25
N GLY A 61 -15.94 3.49 27.42
CA GLY A 61 -17.27 4.06 27.47
C GLY A 61 -18.05 3.91 26.16
N GLY A 62 -19.10 4.71 26.05
CA GLY A 62 -20.27 4.42 25.24
C GLY A 62 -21.47 4.56 26.17
N GLY A 63 -22.25 5.63 25.99
CA GLY A 63 -23.40 5.88 26.87
C GLY A 63 -24.36 4.69 26.87
N PRO A 64 -25.23 4.55 27.90
CA PRO A 64 -26.20 3.47 27.95
C PRO A 64 -27.14 3.56 26.74
N THR A 65 -26.81 2.84 25.68
CA THR A 65 -27.77 2.52 24.63
C THR A 65 -28.71 1.46 25.21
N PRO A 66 -29.94 1.34 24.70
CA PRO A 66 -30.83 0.23 25.06
C PRO A 66 -30.24 -1.17 24.82
N ALA A 67 -29.08 -1.28 24.17
CA ALA A 67 -28.36 -2.52 23.86
C ALA A 67 -27.22 -2.84 24.85
N GLY A 68 -26.77 -1.90 25.70
CA GLY A 68 -25.74 -2.17 26.72
C GLY A 68 -24.29 -2.14 26.23
N ASP A 69 -24.03 -1.51 25.08
CA ASP A 69 -22.73 -1.56 24.37
C ASP A 69 -21.71 -0.54 24.89
N ALA A 70 -21.23 -0.70 26.12
CA ALA A 70 -20.11 0.09 26.65
C ALA A 70 -18.80 -0.69 26.52
N SER A 71 -17.81 -0.10 25.84
CA SER A 71 -16.46 -0.67 25.78
C SER A 71 -15.74 -0.48 27.11
N GLY A 72 -15.20 -1.56 27.68
CA GLY A 72 -14.34 -1.53 28.85
C GLY A 72 -12.86 -1.43 28.51
N THR A 73 -12.00 -1.45 29.53
CA THR A 73 -10.54 -1.53 29.37
C THR A 73 -10.07 -2.98 29.19
N LEU A 74 -8.79 -3.18 28.83
CA LEU A 74 -8.17 -4.53 28.76
C LEU A 74 -8.25 -5.32 30.07
N VAL A 75 -8.34 -4.60 31.19
CA VAL A 75 -8.50 -5.17 32.53
C VAL A 75 -9.79 -4.63 33.11
N GLN A 76 -10.72 -5.52 33.46
CA GLN A 76 -12.02 -5.18 34.03
C GLN A 76 -12.25 -5.98 35.32
N PHE A 77 -13.17 -5.55 36.16
CA PHE A 77 -13.46 -6.23 37.43
C PHE A 77 -14.95 -6.55 37.53
N VAL A 78 -15.27 -7.79 37.88
CA VAL A 78 -16.64 -8.29 38.06
C VAL A 78 -16.84 -8.87 39.45
N ASN A 79 -18.03 -8.68 40.02
CA ASN A 79 -18.42 -9.20 41.34
C ASN A 79 -19.69 -10.06 41.31
N ALA A 80 -20.30 -10.22 40.14
CA ALA A 80 -21.47 -11.05 39.92
C ALA A 80 -21.48 -11.54 38.46
N PRO A 81 -22.20 -12.64 38.14
CA PRO A 81 -22.36 -13.10 36.77
C PRO A 81 -22.94 -12.00 35.87
N THR A 82 -22.31 -11.76 34.73
CA THR A 82 -22.71 -10.74 33.76
C THR A 82 -22.34 -11.16 32.34
N CYS A 83 -23.10 -10.69 31.36
CA CYS A 83 -22.79 -10.83 29.94
C CYS A 83 -22.20 -9.53 29.33
N HIS A 84 -22.01 -8.49 30.15
CA HIS A 84 -21.59 -7.15 29.72
C HIS A 84 -20.16 -6.87 30.18
N VAL A 85 -19.22 -7.67 29.68
CA VAL A 85 -17.78 -7.47 29.88
C VAL A 85 -17.19 -7.41 28.48
N ASP A 86 -17.34 -6.26 27.88
CA ASP A 86 -17.05 -6.07 26.47
C ASP A 86 -15.77 -5.24 26.33
N LEU A 87 -14.98 -5.56 25.31
CA LEU A 87 -13.81 -4.78 24.91
C LEU A 87 -14.02 -4.34 23.46
N GLY A 88 -14.15 -3.04 23.26
CA GLY A 88 -14.00 -2.45 21.93
C GLY A 88 -12.52 -2.47 21.54
N VAL A 89 -12.25 -2.83 20.29
CA VAL A 89 -10.93 -2.74 19.67
C VAL A 89 -11.07 -1.98 18.36
N ASN A 90 -10.02 -1.25 17.98
CA ASN A 90 -9.98 -0.55 16.70
C ASN A 90 -8.66 -0.86 15.98
N ASN A 91 -8.71 -0.92 14.66
CA ASN A 91 -7.53 -0.85 13.82
C ASN A 91 -7.20 0.64 13.58
N PRO A 92 -6.06 1.16 14.05
CA PRO A 92 -5.71 2.57 13.84
C PRO A 92 -5.62 2.97 12.36
N ILE A 93 -5.39 2.01 11.44
CA ILE A 93 -5.33 2.30 10.01
C ILE A 93 -6.68 2.78 9.43
N ASP A 94 -7.78 2.33 10.03
CA ASP A 94 -9.15 2.67 9.61
C ASP A 94 -9.55 4.10 9.97
N TYR A 95 -8.77 4.75 10.83
CA TYR A 95 -9.01 6.15 11.16
C TYR A 95 -8.70 7.03 9.95
N CYS A 96 -9.74 7.72 9.48
CA CYS A 96 -9.65 8.73 8.44
C CYS A 96 -10.07 10.09 8.99
N ASN A 97 -9.24 11.12 8.76
CA ASN A 97 -9.59 12.49 9.09
C ASN A 97 -10.80 12.95 8.25
N ALA A 98 -11.57 13.94 8.72
CA ALA A 98 -12.73 14.43 7.99
C ALA A 98 -12.39 15.03 6.60
N ASN A 99 -11.17 15.52 6.44
CA ASN A 99 -10.65 16.07 5.19
C ASN A 99 -9.14 15.80 5.10
N PRO A 100 -8.71 14.57 4.78
CA PRO A 100 -7.28 14.24 4.73
C PRO A 100 -6.64 14.90 3.51
N ASN A 101 -5.34 15.17 3.60
CA ASN A 101 -4.58 15.50 2.40
C ASN A 101 -4.35 14.23 1.57
N LEU A 102 -4.60 14.32 0.27
CA LEU A 102 -4.20 13.35 -0.74
C LEU A 102 -2.84 13.73 -1.30
N ALA A 103 -2.10 12.76 -1.82
CA ALA A 103 -0.85 12.99 -2.54
C ALA A 103 -0.84 12.17 -3.83
N THR A 104 -0.16 12.69 -4.86
CA THR A 104 0.09 11.95 -6.11
C THR A 104 1.42 12.35 -6.72
N SER A 105 2.01 11.40 -7.43
CA SER A 105 3.15 11.66 -8.29
C SER A 105 2.74 12.34 -9.59
N CYS A 106 3.63 13.18 -10.12
CA CYS A 106 3.54 13.83 -11.43
C CYS A 106 4.70 13.35 -12.30
N PHE A 107 4.49 13.21 -13.61
CA PHE A 107 5.53 12.72 -14.52
C PHE A 107 6.03 13.85 -15.41
N ILE A 108 7.30 14.20 -15.24
CA ILE A 108 7.95 15.28 -15.98
C ILE A 108 8.82 14.69 -17.08
N SER A 109 8.67 15.21 -18.31
CA SER A 109 9.48 14.78 -19.45
C SER A 109 10.91 15.36 -19.36
N GLY A 110 11.92 14.52 -19.58
CA GLY A 110 13.32 14.92 -19.62
C GLY A 110 14.17 14.25 -18.55
N ASP A 111 15.45 14.62 -18.55
CA ASP A 111 16.42 14.20 -17.54
C ASP A 111 16.32 15.11 -16.29
N PRO A 112 15.86 14.60 -15.13
CA PRO A 112 15.77 15.38 -13.90
C PRO A 112 17.12 15.88 -13.38
N LEU A 113 18.22 15.20 -13.71
CA LEU A 113 19.55 15.46 -13.17
C LEU A 113 20.44 16.28 -14.12
N GLY A 114 19.99 16.51 -15.35
CA GLY A 114 20.74 17.22 -16.39
C GLY A 114 20.76 18.76 -16.26
N GLY A 115 20.25 19.33 -15.17
CA GLY A 115 20.40 20.76 -14.83
C GLY A 115 19.51 21.74 -15.59
N GLY A 116 18.47 21.26 -16.27
CA GLY A 116 17.51 22.10 -17.01
C GLY A 116 16.12 22.16 -16.37
N THR A 117 15.12 22.63 -17.13
CA THR A 117 13.75 22.79 -16.64
C THR A 117 13.09 21.49 -16.20
N ALA A 118 13.55 20.34 -16.71
CA ALA A 118 13.01 19.04 -16.32
C ALA A 118 13.21 18.74 -14.83
N GLY A 119 14.29 19.21 -14.21
CA GLY A 119 14.55 18.98 -12.78
C GLY A 119 13.74 19.88 -11.83
N ALA A 120 13.32 21.06 -12.28
CA ALA A 120 12.73 22.09 -11.42
C ALA A 120 11.21 21.95 -11.20
N LEU A 121 10.53 21.10 -11.98
CA LEU A 121 9.08 20.94 -11.89
C LEU A 121 8.65 19.93 -10.84
N ASP A 122 7.41 20.05 -10.37
CA ASP A 122 6.83 19.20 -9.34
C ASP A 122 6.67 17.75 -9.83
N THR A 123 7.19 16.81 -9.06
CA THR A 123 7.03 15.36 -9.29
C THR A 123 6.21 14.69 -8.19
N LEU A 124 5.95 15.40 -7.08
CA LEU A 124 5.08 14.98 -6.00
C LEU A 124 4.30 16.20 -5.50
N VAL A 125 2.98 16.08 -5.40
CA VAL A 125 2.09 17.16 -4.95
C VAL A 125 1.04 16.63 -3.98
N THR A 126 0.44 17.54 -3.20
CA THR A 126 -0.62 17.22 -2.22
C THR A 126 -1.75 18.25 -2.22
N TRP A 127 -2.96 17.82 -1.86
CA TRP A 127 -4.14 18.69 -1.72
C TRP A 127 -5.16 18.08 -0.75
N PRO A 128 -6.01 18.86 -0.08
CA PRO A 128 -7.10 18.34 0.74
C PRO A 128 -8.14 17.55 -0.09
N TYR A 129 -8.68 16.45 0.45
CA TYR A 129 -9.66 15.57 -0.21
C TYR A 129 -10.89 16.31 -0.75
N ASN A 130 -11.36 17.34 -0.05
CA ASN A 130 -12.52 18.13 -0.44
C ASN A 130 -12.25 19.16 -1.55
N GLU A 131 -10.99 19.35 -1.96
CA GLU A 131 -10.67 20.18 -3.11
C GLU A 131 -11.16 19.52 -4.40
N ASN A 132 -11.84 20.29 -5.24
CA ASN A 132 -12.52 19.78 -6.44
C ASN A 132 -11.89 20.25 -7.76
N GLY A 133 -10.77 20.99 -7.71
CA GLY A 133 -9.98 21.36 -8.88
C GLY A 133 -10.68 22.26 -9.91
N TRP A 134 -11.71 23.02 -9.50
CA TRP A 134 -12.48 23.87 -10.42
C TRP A 134 -11.67 25.10 -10.92
N TRP A 135 -10.85 24.92 -11.98
CA TRP A 135 -10.45 26.04 -12.85
C TRP A 135 -9.92 25.60 -14.23
N PHE A 136 -10.80 25.57 -15.24
CA PHE A 136 -10.40 25.70 -16.66
C PHE A 136 -11.62 26.12 -17.52
N ASN A 137 -11.90 27.42 -17.66
CA ASN A 137 -12.69 28.11 -18.73
C ASN A 137 -13.74 29.19 -18.36
N TYR A 138 -13.67 29.95 -17.25
CA TYR A 138 -14.53 31.16 -17.13
C TYR A 138 -13.81 32.38 -16.53
N PRO A 139 -13.55 33.45 -17.32
CA PRO A 139 -12.76 34.61 -16.90
C PRO A 139 -13.48 35.61 -15.97
N THR A 140 -14.69 35.31 -15.48
CA THR A 140 -15.52 36.30 -14.75
C THR A 140 -16.02 35.85 -13.38
N LEU A 141 -15.51 34.75 -12.82
CA LEU A 141 -15.87 34.34 -11.45
C LEU A 141 -14.59 34.07 -10.66
N VAL A 142 -14.30 34.94 -9.70
CA VAL A 142 -13.29 34.71 -8.67
C VAL A 142 -13.74 33.53 -7.81
N SER A 143 -13.20 32.33 -8.06
CA SER A 143 -13.19 31.24 -7.09
C SER A 143 -11.76 30.74 -6.93
N ASN A 144 -11.22 30.91 -5.73
CA ASN A 144 -9.91 30.43 -5.28
C ASN A 144 -9.87 28.89 -5.26
N ALA A 145 -9.81 28.22 -6.42
CA ALA A 145 -9.40 26.81 -6.43
C ALA A 145 -7.88 26.77 -6.22
N ALA A 146 -7.44 26.19 -5.10
CA ALA A 146 -6.02 26.07 -4.79
C ALA A 146 -5.37 25.07 -5.76
N MET A 147 -4.24 25.43 -6.35
CA MET A 147 -3.40 24.44 -7.05
C MET A 147 -2.86 23.44 -6.02
N PRO A 148 -2.59 22.18 -6.42
CA PRO A 148 -1.89 21.25 -5.55
C PRO A 148 -0.61 21.85 -4.99
N THR A 149 -0.35 21.60 -3.71
CA THR A 149 0.86 22.07 -3.01
C THR A 149 2.04 21.20 -3.41
N HIS A 150 3.16 21.84 -3.74
CA HIS A 150 4.44 21.19 -3.99
C HIS A 150 4.91 20.35 -2.79
N LEU A 151 5.31 19.10 -3.03
CA LEU A 151 6.02 18.26 -2.06
C LEU A 151 7.47 17.99 -2.50
N ALA A 152 7.69 17.76 -3.79
CA ALA A 152 9.02 17.45 -4.31
C ALA A 152 9.18 17.88 -5.77
N SER A 153 10.39 18.29 -6.12
CA SER A 153 10.79 18.52 -7.51
C SER A 153 11.30 17.22 -8.16
N ASN A 154 11.26 17.19 -9.49
CA ASN A 154 11.73 16.07 -10.28
C ASN A 154 13.23 15.78 -10.05
N SER A 155 14.05 16.80 -9.79
CA SER A 155 15.47 16.61 -9.44
C SER A 155 15.69 15.90 -8.10
N GLN A 156 14.71 15.89 -7.20
CA GLN A 156 14.82 15.25 -5.89
C GLN A 156 14.52 13.75 -5.92
N MET A 157 13.55 13.31 -6.75
CA MET A 157 13.12 11.90 -6.75
C MET A 157 12.76 11.30 -8.12
N GLY A 158 12.72 12.08 -9.18
CA GLY A 158 12.29 11.59 -10.50
C GLY A 158 10.81 11.13 -10.51
N PRO A 159 10.43 10.28 -11.47
CA PRO A 159 9.10 9.66 -11.53
C PRO A 159 8.92 8.58 -10.47
N THR A 160 7.86 8.69 -9.68
CA THR A 160 7.49 7.72 -8.63
C THR A 160 6.07 7.19 -8.81
N TRP A 161 5.71 6.08 -8.16
CA TRP A 161 4.33 5.55 -8.18
C TRP A 161 3.83 5.04 -6.83
N GLY A 162 4.41 3.98 -6.28
CA GLY A 162 3.94 3.44 -5.00
C GLY A 162 4.11 4.49 -3.91
N LEU A 163 3.03 4.77 -3.17
CA LEU A 163 2.96 5.78 -2.10
C LEU A 163 2.52 5.09 -0.80
N ALA A 164 3.34 5.15 0.25
CA ALA A 164 2.99 4.61 1.57
C ALA A 164 3.19 5.67 2.67
N TRP A 165 2.16 5.86 3.51
CA TRP A 165 2.15 6.88 4.55
C TRP A 165 2.37 6.28 5.94
N GLN A 166 3.43 6.73 6.62
CA GLN A 166 3.71 6.41 8.03
C GLN A 166 3.14 7.52 8.93
N ARG A 167 2.09 7.20 9.71
CA ARG A 167 1.40 8.19 10.53
C ARG A 167 2.25 8.64 11.72
N ALA A 168 2.99 7.71 12.34
CA ALA A 168 3.75 7.98 13.56
C ALA A 168 4.85 9.04 13.38
N THR A 169 5.41 9.13 12.17
CA THR A 169 6.52 10.05 11.85
C THR A 169 6.12 11.14 10.84
N HIS A 170 4.88 11.13 10.36
CA HIS A 170 4.42 11.98 9.26
C HIS A 170 5.29 11.86 7.99
N THR A 171 5.68 10.64 7.63
CA THR A 171 6.55 10.39 6.46
C THR A 171 5.78 9.74 5.32
N LEU A 172 5.89 10.32 4.12
CA LEU A 172 5.40 9.72 2.88
C LEU A 172 6.57 9.06 2.13
N PHE A 173 6.53 7.74 1.99
CA PHE A 173 7.47 6.98 1.17
C PHE A 173 6.99 6.90 -0.27
N THR A 174 7.90 7.07 -1.22
CA THR A 174 7.61 6.94 -2.66
C THR A 174 8.65 6.09 -3.38
N GLY A 175 8.21 5.21 -4.28
CA GLY A 175 9.08 4.30 -5.03
C GLY A 175 9.31 4.74 -6.48
N ALA A 176 10.54 4.62 -6.95
CA ALA A 176 10.95 4.93 -8.31
C ALA A 176 10.22 4.06 -9.36
N LEU A 177 9.68 4.71 -10.39
CA LEU A 177 8.96 4.07 -11.49
C LEU A 177 9.72 4.25 -12.80
N LEU A 178 9.90 3.18 -13.57
CA LEU A 178 10.28 3.32 -14.98
C LEU A 178 9.11 3.90 -15.78
N LYS A 179 9.16 5.20 -16.07
CA LYS A 179 8.20 5.91 -16.92
C LYS A 179 8.89 6.40 -18.18
N ARG A 180 8.36 6.05 -19.37
CA ARG A 180 8.91 6.55 -20.65
C ARG A 180 8.97 8.08 -20.66
N HIS A 181 10.04 8.60 -21.24
CA HIS A 181 10.37 10.02 -21.38
C HIS A 181 10.66 10.76 -20.06
N SER A 182 10.66 10.07 -18.91
CA SER A 182 11.01 10.62 -17.60
C SER A 182 12.23 9.88 -17.05
N GLY A 183 13.34 10.58 -16.85
CA GLY A 183 14.57 10.01 -16.29
C GLY A 183 14.42 9.75 -14.79
N PHE A 184 15.16 8.78 -14.24
CA PHE A 184 15.14 8.49 -12.81
C PHE A 184 15.76 9.62 -11.98
N GLY A 185 15.34 9.72 -10.71
CA GLY A 185 15.99 10.58 -9.73
C GLY A 185 17.34 10.05 -9.25
N PRO A 186 17.91 10.67 -8.20
CA PRO A 186 19.28 10.37 -7.73
C PRO A 186 19.59 8.91 -7.38
N LEU A 187 18.60 8.14 -6.91
CA LEU A 187 18.74 6.74 -6.50
C LEU A 187 18.44 5.76 -7.63
N GLY A 188 18.19 6.24 -8.85
CA GLY A 188 17.94 5.38 -10.01
C GLY A 188 16.69 4.50 -9.86
N PRO A 189 16.65 3.34 -10.54
CA PRO A 189 15.48 2.44 -10.54
C PRO A 189 15.19 1.77 -9.19
N GLY A 190 16.14 1.73 -8.26
CA GLY A 190 15.98 1.19 -6.91
C GLY A 190 15.59 2.21 -5.85
N GLY A 191 15.39 3.46 -6.25
CA GLY A 191 15.12 4.55 -5.33
C GLY A 191 13.81 4.42 -4.58
N ILE A 192 13.90 4.45 -3.26
CA ILE A 192 12.80 4.84 -2.38
C ILE A 192 13.19 6.17 -1.74
N TYR A 193 12.25 7.10 -1.76
CA TYR A 193 12.40 8.44 -1.20
C TYR A 193 11.44 8.62 -0.03
N ALA A 194 11.86 9.40 0.97
CA ALA A 194 11.04 9.75 2.13
C ALA A 194 10.79 11.25 2.14
N THR A 195 9.52 11.64 2.17
CA THR A 195 9.08 13.03 2.32
C THR A 195 8.58 13.22 3.75
N ASP A 196 9.36 13.92 4.57
CA ASP A 196 8.96 14.36 5.90
C ASP A 196 7.94 15.49 5.77
N TYR A 197 6.73 15.24 6.28
CA TYR A 197 5.58 16.14 6.24
C TYR A 197 5.19 16.64 7.64
N THR A 198 6.09 16.58 8.62
CA THR A 198 5.89 17.16 9.96
C THR A 198 5.66 18.68 9.91
N SER A 199 6.27 19.36 8.92
CA SER A 199 6.00 20.77 8.60
C SER A 199 5.39 20.89 7.19
N PRO A 200 4.04 20.89 7.07
CA PRO A 200 3.35 20.91 5.77
C PRO A 200 3.73 22.05 4.82
N THR A 201 4.21 23.17 5.35
CA THR A 201 4.63 24.35 4.56
C THR A 201 6.05 24.25 4.02
N ALA A 202 6.84 23.28 4.49
CA ALA A 202 8.23 23.08 4.12
C ALA A 202 8.60 21.58 4.24
N PRO A 203 8.00 20.70 3.41
CA PRO A 203 8.31 19.27 3.44
C PRO A 203 9.79 19.03 3.06
N ILE A 204 10.40 18.01 3.65
CA ILE A 204 11.80 17.66 3.41
C ILE A 204 11.86 16.30 2.70
N VAL A 205 12.38 16.31 1.48
CA VAL A 205 12.62 15.08 0.72
C VAL A 205 14.03 14.56 1.00
N THR A 206 14.13 13.28 1.30
CA THR A 206 15.40 12.59 1.52
C THR A 206 15.47 11.28 0.73
N GLU A 207 16.68 10.91 0.38
CA GLU A 207 17.01 9.59 -0.16
C GLU A 207 16.89 8.55 0.97
N PHE A 208 15.89 7.66 0.89
CA PHE A 208 15.64 6.67 1.94
C PHE A 208 16.55 5.47 1.76
N VAL A 209 16.43 4.77 0.63
CA VAL A 209 17.28 3.61 0.27
C VAL A 209 17.30 3.39 -1.24
N ASP A 210 18.46 2.98 -1.78
CA ASP A 210 18.56 2.38 -3.12
C ASP A 210 18.57 0.86 -2.98
N LEU A 211 17.49 0.21 -3.42
CA LEU A 211 17.31 -1.23 -3.32
C LEU A 211 18.35 -2.04 -4.11
N ASN A 212 18.92 -1.51 -5.20
CA ASN A 212 19.97 -2.21 -5.94
C ASN A 212 21.29 -2.33 -5.16
N THR A 213 21.45 -1.53 -4.09
CA THR A 213 22.62 -1.64 -3.21
C THR A 213 22.48 -2.73 -2.15
N LEU A 214 21.27 -3.28 -1.98
CA LEU A 214 20.98 -4.29 -0.98
C LEU A 214 21.31 -5.71 -1.49
N PRO A 215 21.84 -6.61 -0.63
CA PRO A 215 22.26 -7.93 -1.06
C PRO A 215 21.15 -8.77 -1.72
N GLY A 216 21.40 -9.23 -2.95
CA GLY A 216 20.53 -10.17 -3.66
C GLY A 216 19.27 -9.54 -4.28
N ILE A 217 19.16 -8.22 -4.25
CA ILE A 217 18.07 -7.45 -4.86
C ILE A 217 18.55 -6.88 -6.20
N ASP A 218 17.72 -7.08 -7.23
CA ASP A 218 17.91 -6.52 -8.56
C ASP A 218 16.56 -5.98 -9.03
N VAL A 219 16.47 -4.66 -9.19
CA VAL A 219 15.30 -4.00 -9.77
C VAL A 219 15.60 -3.47 -11.18
N GLY A 220 16.78 -3.80 -11.72
CA GLY A 220 17.28 -3.38 -13.01
C GLY A 220 18.13 -2.12 -12.96
N SER A 221 18.70 -1.76 -14.11
CA SER A 221 19.43 -0.51 -14.36
C SER A 221 18.65 0.40 -15.30
N ASP A 222 18.91 1.72 -15.28
CA ASP A 222 18.26 2.62 -16.26
C ASP A 222 18.56 2.13 -17.69
N PRO A 223 17.54 1.74 -18.48
CA PRO A 223 17.78 1.19 -19.82
C PRO A 223 18.23 2.26 -20.82
N ARG A 224 18.13 3.55 -20.46
CA ARG A 224 18.44 4.66 -21.36
C ARG A 224 19.94 4.83 -21.53
N VAL A 225 20.45 4.32 -22.65
CA VAL A 225 21.81 4.59 -23.11
C VAL A 225 21.95 6.00 -23.72
N THR A 226 20.89 6.53 -24.33
CA THR A 226 20.84 7.92 -24.77
C THR A 226 20.17 8.77 -23.70
N ALA A 227 20.88 9.76 -23.19
CA ALA A 227 20.34 10.67 -22.18
C ALA A 227 19.13 11.43 -22.70
N LEU A 228 18.12 11.59 -21.85
CA LEU A 228 16.99 12.46 -22.14
C LEU A 228 17.45 13.93 -22.12
N PRO A 229 16.81 14.82 -22.89
CA PRO A 229 17.11 16.24 -22.80
C PRO A 229 16.75 16.77 -21.40
N PRO A 230 17.52 17.71 -20.84
CA PRO A 230 17.27 18.26 -19.50
C PRO A 230 16.13 19.30 -19.50
N ASN A 231 15.49 19.57 -20.64
CA ASN A 231 14.45 20.58 -20.79
C ASN A 231 13.16 19.95 -21.33
N THR A 232 12.05 20.20 -20.65
CA THR A 232 10.72 19.67 -20.94
C THR A 232 10.17 20.03 -22.33
N SER A 233 10.67 21.12 -22.93
CA SER A 233 10.22 21.59 -24.25
C SER A 233 10.92 20.89 -25.42
N ILE A 234 11.90 20.03 -25.14
CA ILE A 234 12.68 19.33 -26.15
C ILE A 234 12.14 17.90 -26.27
N SER A 235 11.81 17.49 -27.50
CA SER A 235 11.38 16.13 -27.78
C SER A 235 12.49 15.13 -27.45
N SER A 236 12.11 13.98 -26.91
CA SER A 236 13.03 12.91 -26.54
C SER A 236 12.69 11.60 -27.24
N HIS A 237 13.70 10.77 -27.46
CA HIS A 237 13.56 9.42 -27.99
C HIS A 237 13.88 8.44 -26.85
N ASP A 238 12.94 7.55 -26.54
CA ASP A 238 13.05 6.60 -25.41
C ASP A 238 12.50 5.22 -25.82
N PRO A 239 13.16 4.52 -26.76
CA PRO A 239 12.78 3.18 -27.22
C PRO A 239 13.24 2.10 -26.25
N GLU A 240 14.36 2.27 -25.55
CA GLU A 240 14.93 1.26 -24.66
C GLU A 240 14.00 1.00 -23.47
N SER A 241 13.31 2.03 -22.97
CA SER A 241 12.34 1.88 -21.89
C SER A 241 11.02 1.24 -22.34
N PHE A 242 10.71 1.22 -23.65
CA PHE A 242 9.36 0.88 -24.15
C PHE A 242 8.89 -0.50 -23.69
N ALA A 243 9.73 -1.52 -23.87
CA ALA A 243 9.37 -2.91 -23.54
C ALA A 243 9.45 -3.22 -22.03
N LEU A 244 10.04 -2.31 -21.24
CA LEU A 244 10.40 -2.50 -19.83
C LEU A 244 9.46 -1.79 -18.87
N VAL A 245 8.64 -0.84 -19.33
CA VAL A 245 7.61 -0.21 -18.49
C VAL A 245 6.74 -1.30 -17.84
N GLY A 246 6.65 -1.25 -16.51
CA GLY A 246 5.92 -2.23 -15.70
C GLY A 246 6.56 -3.61 -15.62
N LYS A 247 7.86 -3.73 -15.91
CA LYS A 247 8.64 -4.97 -15.78
C LYS A 247 9.96 -4.80 -15.04
N MET A 248 10.29 -3.59 -14.60
CA MET A 248 11.49 -3.28 -13.81
C MET A 248 11.24 -2.04 -12.96
N ALA A 249 12.20 -1.68 -12.10
CA ALA A 249 12.03 -0.74 -11.00
C ALA A 249 10.93 -1.20 -10.04
N LEU A 250 10.26 -0.27 -9.38
CA LEU A 250 9.31 -0.54 -8.31
C LEU A 250 7.87 -0.40 -8.79
N GLY A 251 7.00 -1.28 -8.28
CA GLY A 251 5.56 -1.20 -8.45
C GLY A 251 4.93 -0.37 -7.34
N ASP A 252 3.81 -0.86 -6.82
CA ASP A 252 3.16 -0.29 -5.66
C ASP A 252 3.91 -0.62 -4.36
N MET A 253 3.55 0.09 -3.29
CA MET A 253 4.03 -0.18 -1.94
C MET A 253 2.95 0.10 -0.91
N ASP A 254 3.05 -0.57 0.23
CA ASP A 254 2.23 -0.28 1.41
C ASP A 254 3.05 -0.47 2.67
N ILE A 255 2.60 0.09 3.78
CA ILE A 255 3.25 -0.03 5.08
C ILE A 255 2.49 -1.04 5.95
N SER A 256 3.21 -1.86 6.72
CA SER A 256 2.59 -2.69 7.74
C SER A 256 1.82 -1.84 8.75
N GLU A 257 0.79 -2.41 9.36
CA GLU A 257 -0.09 -1.69 10.29
C GLU A 257 0.59 -1.31 11.61
N ASP A 258 1.69 -1.98 11.97
CA ASP A 258 2.59 -1.58 13.05
C ASP A 258 3.62 -0.52 12.63
N GLU A 259 3.56 -0.06 11.38
CA GLU A 259 4.40 0.97 10.78
C GLU A 259 5.91 0.68 10.75
N GLN A 260 6.31 -0.59 10.89
CA GLN A 260 7.73 -1.00 10.96
C GLN A 260 8.27 -1.57 9.65
N THR A 261 7.42 -2.12 8.79
CA THR A 261 7.81 -2.76 7.52
C THR A 261 7.19 -2.03 6.35
N LEU A 262 8.02 -1.62 5.39
CA LEU A 262 7.58 -1.14 4.08
C LEU A 262 7.57 -2.32 3.09
N TYR A 263 6.40 -2.66 2.56
CA TYR A 263 6.25 -3.67 1.53
C TYR A 263 6.30 -3.04 0.14
N VAL A 264 7.20 -3.50 -0.73
CA VAL A 264 7.43 -2.91 -2.06
C VAL A 264 7.48 -3.99 -3.12
N MET A 265 6.76 -3.81 -4.23
CA MET A 265 6.81 -4.75 -5.34
C MET A 265 8.05 -4.54 -6.21
N ASN A 266 8.94 -5.53 -6.26
CA ASN A 266 10.02 -5.58 -7.24
C ASN A 266 9.48 -6.13 -8.56
N LEU A 267 9.39 -5.28 -9.58
CA LEU A 267 8.81 -5.66 -10.88
C LEU A 267 9.72 -6.56 -11.72
N LEU A 268 11.04 -6.47 -11.53
CA LEU A 268 12.02 -7.24 -12.30
C LEU A 268 12.10 -8.69 -11.78
N GLN A 269 12.34 -8.85 -10.49
CA GLN A 269 12.41 -10.18 -9.85
C GLN A 269 11.01 -10.78 -9.57
N ARG A 270 9.94 -9.99 -9.72
CA ARG A 270 8.55 -10.40 -9.50
C ARG A 270 8.35 -10.97 -8.09
N GLU A 271 8.78 -10.20 -7.10
CA GLU A 271 8.68 -10.54 -5.68
C GLU A 271 8.25 -9.34 -4.86
N LEU A 272 7.55 -9.60 -3.76
CA LEU A 272 7.29 -8.60 -2.74
C LEU A 272 8.47 -8.55 -1.76
N LEU A 273 9.06 -7.38 -1.61
CA LEU A 273 10.11 -7.11 -0.63
C LEU A 273 9.45 -6.53 0.63
N GLY A 274 9.78 -7.06 1.81
CA GLY A 274 9.53 -6.40 3.08
C GLY A 274 10.81 -5.74 3.57
N ILE A 275 10.79 -4.43 3.75
CA ILE A 275 11.93 -3.60 4.17
C ILE A 275 11.67 -3.14 5.60
N ASP A 276 12.59 -3.44 6.51
CA ASP A 276 12.54 -2.86 7.86
C ASP A 276 12.84 -1.36 7.78
N ILE A 277 11.91 -0.52 8.20
CA ILE A 277 11.99 0.93 8.00
C ILE A 277 13.15 1.55 8.81
N ALA A 278 13.39 1.03 10.03
CA ALA A 278 14.38 1.59 10.94
C ALA A 278 15.81 1.32 10.47
N THR A 279 16.08 0.09 10.02
CA THR A 279 17.41 -0.37 9.59
C THR A 279 17.63 -0.20 8.09
N ARG A 280 16.55 -0.04 7.31
CA ARG A 280 16.56 0.06 5.84
C ARG A 280 17.14 -1.20 5.18
N THR A 281 16.89 -2.36 5.78
CA THR A 281 17.35 -3.66 5.30
C THR A 281 16.19 -4.55 4.87
N ILE A 282 16.48 -5.57 4.04
CA ILE A 282 15.48 -6.55 3.62
C ILE A 282 15.15 -7.49 4.79
N ALA A 283 13.93 -7.40 5.28
CA ALA A 283 13.38 -8.27 6.32
C ALA A 283 12.74 -9.54 5.73
N SER A 284 12.12 -9.44 4.56
CA SER A 284 11.52 -10.59 3.88
C SER A 284 11.49 -10.43 2.36
N ARG A 285 11.42 -11.57 1.66
CA ARG A 285 11.26 -11.66 0.21
C ARG A 285 10.24 -12.74 -0.09
N THR A 286 9.18 -12.38 -0.79
CA THR A 286 8.09 -13.31 -1.13
C THR A 286 7.91 -13.35 -2.64
N PRO A 287 8.38 -14.39 -3.34
CA PRO A 287 8.18 -14.53 -4.78
C PRO A 287 6.69 -14.53 -5.15
N VAL A 288 6.34 -13.83 -6.23
CA VAL A 288 4.97 -13.85 -6.75
C VAL A 288 4.82 -15.03 -7.71
N PRO A 289 3.97 -16.03 -7.39
CA PRO A 289 3.75 -17.18 -8.25
C PRO A 289 2.99 -16.79 -9.53
N ASP A 290 3.06 -17.65 -10.54
CA ASP A 290 2.18 -17.53 -11.70
C ASP A 290 0.74 -17.84 -11.28
N PRO A 291 -0.23 -16.92 -11.46
CA PRO A 291 -1.63 -17.25 -11.24
C PRO A 291 -2.20 -18.22 -12.28
N GLY A 292 -1.43 -18.55 -13.33
CA GLY A 292 -1.86 -19.42 -14.42
C GLY A 292 -2.04 -18.66 -15.73
N CYS A 293 -1.11 -17.75 -16.06
CA CYS A 293 -1.16 -17.03 -17.33
C CYS A 293 -1.00 -18.01 -18.52
N MET A 294 -1.77 -17.79 -19.59
CA MET A 294 -1.85 -18.70 -20.73
C MET A 294 -1.60 -17.98 -22.06
N ASP A 295 -1.10 -18.73 -23.04
CA ASP A 295 -1.13 -18.40 -24.46
C ASP A 295 -2.14 -19.30 -25.18
N SER A 296 -3.30 -18.74 -25.52
CA SER A 296 -4.42 -19.45 -26.13
C SER A 296 -4.48 -19.31 -27.66
N ARG A 297 -3.40 -18.89 -28.34
CA ARG A 297 -3.39 -18.76 -29.82
C ARG A 297 -3.51 -20.08 -30.56
N GLY A 298 -2.99 -21.16 -29.97
CA GLY A 298 -3.01 -22.50 -30.55
C GLY A 298 -4.31 -23.25 -30.26
N ALA A 299 -4.53 -24.37 -30.98
CA ALA A 299 -5.64 -25.27 -30.69
C ALA A 299 -5.57 -25.88 -29.26
N THR A 300 -4.35 -25.96 -28.72
CA THR A 300 -4.08 -26.37 -27.34
C THR A 300 -3.39 -25.19 -26.63
N PRO A 301 -4.05 -24.54 -25.65
CA PRO A 301 -3.42 -23.47 -24.87
C PRO A 301 -2.17 -23.97 -24.14
N VAL A 302 -1.15 -23.12 -24.04
CA VAL A 302 0.11 -23.40 -23.34
C VAL A 302 0.38 -22.37 -22.24
N PRO A 303 1.07 -22.71 -21.14
CA PRO A 303 1.41 -21.74 -20.10
C PRO A 303 2.30 -20.60 -20.61
N ALA A 304 2.02 -19.38 -20.15
CA ALA A 304 2.76 -18.16 -20.44
C ALA A 304 3.15 -17.43 -19.13
N PRO A 305 3.98 -18.04 -18.26
CA PRO A 305 4.29 -17.49 -16.94
C PRO A 305 4.99 -16.12 -16.98
N ASP A 306 5.59 -15.75 -18.11
CA ASP A 306 6.20 -14.44 -18.31
C ASP A 306 5.22 -13.30 -18.57
N ASP A 307 3.95 -13.61 -18.77
CA ASP A 307 2.88 -12.62 -18.90
C ASP A 307 2.37 -12.14 -17.53
N ARG A 308 2.83 -12.73 -16.41
CA ARG A 308 2.57 -12.25 -15.05
C ARG A 308 3.21 -10.88 -14.82
N ARG A 309 2.37 -9.93 -14.42
CA ARG A 309 2.74 -8.55 -14.07
C ARG A 309 2.23 -8.24 -12.66
N PRO A 310 2.99 -8.53 -11.60
CA PRO A 310 2.62 -8.07 -10.27
C PRO A 310 2.78 -6.55 -10.17
N TRP A 311 1.91 -5.87 -9.41
CA TRP A 311 2.02 -4.42 -9.24
C TRP A 311 1.54 -3.96 -7.87
N ALA A 312 0.25 -4.13 -7.58
CA ALA A 312 -0.41 -3.56 -6.41
C ALA A 312 0.02 -4.27 -5.12
N VAL A 313 0.03 -3.54 -4.01
CA VAL A 313 0.37 -4.03 -2.67
C VAL A 313 -0.62 -3.45 -1.67
N ARG A 314 -1.12 -4.25 -0.74
CA ARG A 314 -1.95 -3.77 0.37
C ARG A 314 -1.64 -4.53 1.65
N ALA A 315 -1.36 -3.82 2.73
CA ALA A 315 -1.38 -4.35 4.10
C ALA A 315 -2.69 -3.93 4.77
N HIS A 316 -3.43 -4.89 5.31
CA HIS A 316 -4.74 -4.64 5.91
C HIS A 316 -5.16 -5.81 6.81
N ASP A 317 -5.60 -5.50 8.04
CA ASP A 317 -6.05 -6.45 9.06
C ASP A 317 -5.06 -7.61 9.29
N GLY A 318 -3.77 -7.30 9.37
CA GLY A 318 -2.67 -8.24 9.53
C GLY A 318 -2.33 -9.05 8.28
N GLU A 319 -3.08 -8.90 7.19
CA GLU A 319 -2.89 -9.64 5.95
C GLU A 319 -2.18 -8.78 4.89
N ILE A 320 -1.37 -9.46 4.06
CA ILE A 320 -0.69 -8.83 2.92
C ILE A 320 -1.30 -9.35 1.62
N TRP A 321 -1.66 -8.42 0.76
CA TRP A 321 -2.34 -8.66 -0.50
C TRP A 321 -1.53 -8.06 -1.64
N ILE A 322 -1.59 -8.71 -2.79
CA ILE A 322 -1.00 -8.20 -4.02
C ILE A 322 -1.97 -8.30 -5.20
N GLY A 323 -1.82 -7.39 -6.15
CA GLY A 323 -2.50 -7.44 -7.44
C GLY A 323 -1.56 -7.95 -8.54
N VAL A 324 -2.03 -8.89 -9.35
CA VAL A 324 -1.28 -9.45 -10.49
C VAL A 324 -2.15 -9.44 -11.74
N VAL A 325 -1.56 -9.07 -12.88
CA VAL A 325 -2.21 -9.14 -14.20
C VAL A 325 -1.54 -10.21 -15.05
N CYS A 326 -2.33 -11.09 -15.66
CA CYS A 326 -1.91 -11.80 -16.86
C CYS A 326 -2.11 -10.86 -18.05
N SER A 327 -0.98 -10.39 -18.58
CA SER A 327 -0.96 -9.31 -19.58
C SER A 327 -1.31 -9.75 -21.00
N ALA A 328 -1.44 -11.05 -21.25
CA ALA A 328 -1.63 -11.62 -22.59
C ALA A 328 -0.62 -11.05 -23.61
N GLN A 329 0.56 -10.62 -23.17
CA GLN A 329 1.57 -10.04 -24.05
C GLN A 329 2.05 -11.08 -25.07
N THR A 330 2.14 -12.33 -24.65
CA THR A 330 2.56 -13.44 -25.49
C THR A 330 1.49 -13.78 -26.53
N SER A 331 0.23 -13.93 -26.10
CA SER A 331 -0.86 -14.37 -26.98
C SER A 331 -1.49 -13.25 -27.81
N GLN A 332 -1.45 -12.03 -27.31
CA GLN A 332 -2.17 -10.86 -27.83
C GLN A 332 -3.70 -11.05 -27.88
N LEU A 333 -4.23 -12.05 -27.19
CA LEU A 333 -5.66 -12.33 -27.13
C LEU A 333 -6.30 -11.67 -25.92
N LYS A 334 -7.41 -10.96 -26.13
CA LYS A 334 -8.15 -10.34 -25.03
C LYS A 334 -8.69 -11.35 -24.02
N SER A 335 -9.01 -12.56 -24.47
CA SER A 335 -9.48 -13.66 -23.62
C SER A 335 -8.44 -14.13 -22.59
N ASP A 336 -7.16 -13.86 -22.83
CA ASP A 336 -6.07 -14.22 -21.91
C ASP A 336 -5.74 -13.06 -20.94
N LEU A 337 -6.40 -11.89 -21.08
CA LEU A 337 -6.24 -10.77 -20.16
C LEU A 337 -7.04 -11.02 -18.89
N HIS A 338 -6.33 -11.03 -17.76
CA HIS A 338 -6.94 -11.37 -16.49
C HIS A 338 -6.28 -10.65 -15.31
N ALA A 339 -7.05 -10.32 -14.29
CA ALA A 339 -6.57 -9.74 -13.05
C ALA A 339 -6.80 -10.71 -11.89
N TYR A 340 -5.88 -10.68 -10.93
CA TYR A 340 -5.88 -11.52 -9.74
C TYR A 340 -5.58 -10.68 -8.52
N ILE A 341 -6.30 -10.96 -7.43
CA ILE A 341 -5.98 -10.53 -6.07
C ILE A 341 -5.46 -11.77 -5.35
N MET A 342 -4.23 -11.70 -4.84
CA MET A 342 -3.59 -12.80 -4.14
C MET A 342 -3.30 -12.42 -2.70
N ARG A 343 -3.55 -13.34 -1.77
CA ARG A 343 -3.25 -13.19 -0.34
C ARG A 343 -1.99 -13.93 0.02
N ARG A 344 -1.14 -13.34 0.86
CA ARG A 344 0.04 -14.01 1.41
C ARG A 344 -0.37 -15.10 2.40
N VAL A 345 0.19 -16.29 2.26
CA VAL A 345 0.03 -17.42 3.18
C VAL A 345 1.41 -18.04 3.39
N GLY A 346 1.97 -17.88 4.59
CA GLY A 346 3.38 -18.18 4.84
C GLY A 346 4.30 -17.38 3.90
N ASP A 347 5.24 -18.07 3.24
CA ASP A 347 6.21 -17.47 2.31
C ASP A 347 5.75 -17.49 0.84
N THR A 348 4.44 -17.60 0.57
CA THR A 348 3.89 -17.58 -0.79
C THR A 348 2.58 -16.80 -0.88
N PHE A 349 2.04 -16.69 -2.09
CA PHE A 349 0.74 -16.07 -2.37
C PHE A 349 -0.22 -17.09 -2.96
N VAL A 350 -1.48 -17.01 -2.54
CA VAL A 350 -2.59 -17.81 -3.09
C VAL A 350 -3.62 -16.88 -3.69
N THR A 351 -4.18 -17.25 -4.84
CA THR A 351 -5.28 -16.51 -5.46
C THR A 351 -6.49 -16.51 -4.53
N PHE A 352 -6.98 -15.31 -4.22
CA PHE A 352 -8.20 -15.11 -3.45
C PHE A 352 -9.39 -14.76 -4.34
N PHE A 353 -9.15 -13.91 -5.33
CA PHE A 353 -10.17 -13.46 -6.27
C PHE A 353 -9.54 -13.18 -7.63
N ASP A 354 -10.32 -13.35 -8.68
CA ASP A 354 -9.87 -13.16 -10.05
C ASP A 354 -11.03 -12.72 -10.95
N PHE A 355 -10.71 -12.01 -12.03
CA PHE A 355 -11.69 -11.56 -13.02
C PHE A 355 -11.05 -11.25 -14.37
N ALA A 356 -11.83 -11.47 -15.44
CA ALA A 356 -11.41 -11.19 -16.80
C ALA A 356 -11.32 -9.68 -17.10
N LEU A 357 -10.33 -9.31 -17.92
CA LEU A 357 -10.12 -7.95 -18.41
C LEU A 357 -10.47 -7.82 -19.91
N ASP A 358 -11.34 -8.71 -20.40
CA ASP A 358 -11.82 -8.78 -21.78
C ASP A 358 -13.02 -7.86 -22.07
N TYR A 359 -13.52 -7.17 -21.04
CA TYR A 359 -14.59 -6.21 -21.17
C TYR A 359 -14.22 -5.04 -22.12
N PRO A 360 -15.20 -4.43 -22.81
CA PRO A 360 -14.96 -3.28 -23.66
C PRO A 360 -14.32 -2.13 -22.86
N LYS A 361 -13.06 -1.81 -23.16
CA LYS A 361 -12.38 -0.64 -22.62
C LYS A 361 -12.90 0.62 -23.34
N GLY A 362 -12.93 1.75 -22.62
CA GLY A 362 -13.32 3.04 -23.18
C GLY A 362 -12.45 3.46 -24.38
N ARG A 363 -12.93 4.43 -25.17
CA ARG A 363 -12.15 4.98 -26.30
C ARG A 363 -10.88 5.66 -25.77
N VAL A 364 -9.73 5.32 -26.36
CA VAL A 364 -8.40 5.79 -25.93
C VAL A 364 -8.14 7.26 -26.32
N SER A 365 -8.83 7.80 -27.33
CA SER A 365 -8.92 9.24 -27.59
C SER A 365 -10.12 9.60 -28.50
N PHE A 366 -10.57 10.86 -28.44
CA PHE A 366 -11.36 11.50 -29.49
C PHE A 366 -10.42 12.39 -30.31
N GLY A 367 -10.16 12.04 -31.58
CA GLY A 367 -9.44 12.91 -32.52
C GLY A 367 -8.14 12.31 -33.06
N ALA A 368 -7.98 12.47 -34.38
CA ALA A 368 -6.90 12.10 -35.30
C ALA A 368 -5.63 11.42 -34.74
N SER A 369 -5.24 10.34 -35.41
CA SER A 369 -3.97 9.61 -35.37
C SER A 369 -2.77 10.48 -34.99
N TYR A 370 -2.28 10.33 -33.76
CA TYR A 370 -0.88 10.61 -33.45
C TYR A 370 -0.09 9.30 -33.60
N PRO A 371 0.92 9.24 -34.48
CA PRO A 371 1.74 8.04 -34.62
C PRO A 371 2.61 7.89 -33.37
N GLY A 372 2.44 6.79 -32.65
CA GLY A 372 3.28 6.44 -31.50
C GLY A 372 2.48 5.99 -30.28
N ALA A 373 1.70 4.93 -30.42
CA ALA A 373 1.33 4.05 -29.31
C ALA A 373 2.11 2.75 -29.46
#